data_AF-A0A2P7YII3-F1
#
_entry.id   AF-A0A2P7YII3-F1
#
_cell.length_a   1.000
_cell.length_b   1.000
_cell.length_c   1.000
_cell.angle_alpha   90.00
_cell.angle_beta   90.00
_cell.angle_gamma   90.00
#
_symmetry.space_group_name_H-M   'P 1'
#
loop_
_entity.id
_entity.type
_entity.pdbx_description
1 polymer ?
#
loop_
_entity_poly.entity_id
_entity_poly.type
_entity_poly.pdbx_seq_one_letter_code
_entity_poly.pdbx_strand_id
1 'polypeptide(L)'
;MAPPVVVHSRAEVQLQFAEQLKNPEKYKCQLKSLTQNECTYKILEEGYEFVCLPFKRVFQRCLVPETKTINGKKHHSERWINIEVTDAQTNNSRRVKYGPDIEKFLQVEKETYKWLEEHGVPDSIPERAKE
;
A
#
# COMPACT_ATOMS: atom_id res chain seq x y z
N MET A 1 0.64 -1.24 -22.12
CA MET A 1 -0.04 -1.47 -20.82
C MET A 1 0.97 -2.11 -19.88
N ALA A 2 1.11 -1.61 -18.65
CA ALA A 2 1.96 -2.28 -17.66
C ALA A 2 1.30 -3.60 -17.23
N PRO A 3 2.07 -4.68 -16.97
CA PRO A 3 1.50 -5.92 -16.48
C PRO A 3 0.83 -5.71 -15.11
N PRO A 4 -0.20 -6.51 -14.76
CA PRO A 4 -0.85 -6.43 -13.46
C PRO A 4 0.17 -6.63 -12.33
N VAL A 5 0.08 -5.78 -11.31
CA VAL A 5 0.92 -5.87 -10.12
C VAL A 5 0.38 -6.98 -9.22
N VAL A 6 1.20 -7.98 -8.95
CA VAL A 6 0.83 -9.07 -8.04
C VAL A 6 0.78 -8.54 -6.61
N VAL A 7 -0.36 -8.73 -5.95
CA VAL A 7 -0.55 -8.41 -4.53
C VAL A 7 -0.26 -9.65 -3.71
N HIS A 8 0.68 -9.55 -2.78
CA HIS A 8 1.05 -10.63 -1.88
C HIS A 8 0.57 -10.35 -0.46
N SER A 9 0.11 -11.38 0.23
CA SER A 9 -0.12 -11.36 1.67
C SER A 9 1.22 -11.24 2.42
N ARG A 10 1.15 -10.81 3.69
CA ARG A 10 2.35 -10.69 4.54
C ARG A 10 3.11 -12.00 4.69
N ALA A 11 2.40 -13.13 4.79
CA ALA A 11 3.02 -14.44 4.92
C ALA A 11 3.77 -14.83 3.63
N GLU A 12 3.18 -14.57 2.46
CA GLU A 12 3.83 -14.83 1.17
C GLU A 12 5.08 -13.96 0.99
N VAL A 13 5.02 -12.68 1.37
CA VAL A 13 6.19 -11.79 1.36
C VAL A 13 7.31 -12.35 2.23
N GLN A 14 6.99 -12.80 3.45
CA GLN A 14 7.98 -13.37 4.36
C GLN A 14 8.61 -14.66 3.83
N LEU A 15 7.84 -15.52 3.15
CA LEU A 15 8.35 -16.74 2.54
C LEU A 15 9.20 -16.44 1.30
N GLN A 16 8.69 -15.61 0.38
CA GLN A 16 9.33 -15.33 -0.91
C GLN A 16 10.61 -14.51 -0.76
N PHE A 17 10.64 -13.59 0.21
CA PHE A 17 11.76 -12.67 0.41
C PHE A 17 12.51 -12.90 1.73
N ALA A 18 12.40 -14.11 2.31
CA ALA A 18 13.00 -14.48 3.59
C ALA A 18 14.50 -14.13 3.68
N GLU A 19 15.25 -14.43 2.61
CA GLU A 19 16.68 -14.18 2.54
C GLU A 19 17.01 -12.69 2.55
N GLN A 20 16.30 -11.87 1.78
CA GLN A 20 16.52 -10.43 1.71
C GLN A 20 16.15 -9.76 3.03
N LEU A 21 15.10 -10.24 3.70
CA LEU A 21 14.67 -9.73 5.00
C LEU A 21 15.64 -10.11 6.12
N LYS A 22 16.20 -11.32 6.10
CA LYS A 22 17.16 -11.79 7.13
C LYS A 22 18.59 -11.30 6.91
N ASN A 23 19.01 -11.14 5.65
CA ASN A 23 20.39 -10.83 5.27
C ASN A 23 20.49 -9.52 4.48
N PRO A 24 20.10 -8.36 5.05
CA PRO A 24 20.01 -7.10 4.30
C PRO A 24 21.34 -6.64 3.71
N GLU A 25 22.47 -6.92 4.38
CA GLU A 25 23.81 -6.52 3.90
C GLU A 25 24.20 -7.24 2.61
N LYS A 26 23.94 -8.56 2.54
CA LYS A 26 24.20 -9.40 1.36
C LYS A 26 23.53 -8.86 0.10
N TYR A 27 22.32 -8.32 0.24
CA TYR A 27 21.51 -7.81 -0.87
C TYR A 27 21.52 -6.27 -0.95
N LYS A 28 22.47 -5.60 -0.29
CA LYS A 28 22.62 -4.13 -0.29
C LYS A 28 21.29 -3.41 -0.02
N CYS A 29 20.50 -3.95 0.92
CA CYS A 29 19.16 -3.45 1.20
C CYS A 29 19.23 -2.07 1.86
N GLN A 30 18.29 -1.20 1.49
CA GLN A 30 18.12 0.12 2.09
C GLN A 30 16.68 0.32 2.53
N LEU A 31 16.49 0.92 3.70
CA LEU A 31 15.17 1.33 4.14
C LEU A 31 14.74 2.59 3.38
N LYS A 32 13.56 2.54 2.78
CA LYS A 32 12.90 3.66 2.13
C LYS A 32 11.52 3.83 2.75
N SER A 33 11.02 5.07 2.73
CA SER A 33 9.65 5.33 3.16
C SER A 33 8.95 6.25 2.19
N LEU A 34 7.67 5.99 1.97
CA LEU A 34 6.76 6.83 1.21
C LEU A 34 5.66 7.30 2.16
N THR A 35 5.42 8.60 2.22
CA THR A 35 4.21 9.13 2.86
C THR A 35 3.17 9.34 1.77
N GLN A 36 2.02 8.72 1.92
CA GLN A 36 0.85 8.93 1.07
C GLN A 36 -0.30 9.45 1.95
N ASN A 37 -1.30 10.06 1.35
CA ASN A 37 -2.55 10.34 2.05
C ASN A 37 -3.55 9.24 1.71
N GLU A 38 -4.13 8.65 2.73
CA GLU A 38 -5.30 7.79 2.62
C GLU A 38 -6.53 8.68 2.83
N CYS A 39 -7.47 8.65 1.89
CA CYS A 39 -8.60 9.57 1.89
C CYS A 39 -9.90 8.79 1.84
N THR A 40 -10.86 9.23 2.67
CA THR A 40 -12.26 8.82 2.62
C THR A 40 -13.12 10.05 2.35
N TYR A 41 -14.39 9.83 2.03
CA TYR A 41 -15.35 10.89 1.81
C TYR A 41 -16.63 10.63 2.58
N LYS A 42 -17.22 11.72 3.08
CA LYS A 42 -18.54 11.75 3.67
C LYS A 42 -19.52 12.31 2.65
N ILE A 43 -20.64 11.62 2.47
CA ILE A 43 -21.74 12.07 1.62
C ILE A 43 -22.60 13.05 2.43
N LEU A 44 -22.84 14.23 1.87
CA LEU A 44 -23.68 15.30 2.43
C LEU A 44 -24.85 15.55 1.47
N GLU A 45 -25.93 16.16 1.97
CA GLU A 45 -27.09 16.52 1.13
C GLU A 45 -26.68 17.40 -0.07
N GLU A 46 -25.64 18.23 0.09
CA GLU A 46 -25.11 19.13 -0.94
C GLU A 46 -23.64 18.81 -1.30
N GLY A 47 -23.27 17.53 -1.43
CA GLY A 47 -21.98 17.13 -2.01
C GLY A 47 -21.15 16.20 -1.13
N TYR A 48 -19.83 16.41 -1.11
CA TYR A 48 -18.87 15.52 -0.44
C TYR A 48 -17.86 16.29 0.41
N GLU A 49 -17.60 15.80 1.62
CA GLU A 49 -16.47 16.23 2.46
C GLU A 49 -15.37 15.16 2.43
N PHE A 50 -14.14 15.55 2.09
CA PHE A 50 -13.00 14.63 2.08
C PHE A 50 -12.23 14.68 3.38
N VAL A 51 -11.94 13.51 3.96
CA VAL A 51 -11.08 13.36 5.13
C VAL A 51 -9.85 12.57 4.71
N CYS A 52 -8.67 13.18 4.78
CA CYS A 52 -7.41 12.57 4.38
C CYS A 52 -6.43 12.48 5.55
N LEU A 53 -5.81 11.31 5.71
CA LEU A 53 -4.84 11.03 6.76
C LEU A 53 -3.49 10.65 6.16
N PRO A 54 -2.38 11.15 6.72
CA PRO A 54 -1.07 10.87 6.18
C PRO A 54 -0.59 9.49 6.66
N PHE A 55 -0.60 8.50 5.77
CA PHE A 55 -0.14 7.13 5.99
C PHE A 55 1.31 6.94 5.51
N LYS A 56 2.17 6.35 6.34
CA LYS A 56 3.57 6.03 5.97
C LYS A 56 3.69 4.56 5.59
N ARG A 57 4.13 4.31 4.35
CA ARG A 57 4.56 2.98 3.89
C ARG A 57 6.07 2.88 4.00
N VAL A 58 6.55 1.75 4.48
CA VAL A 58 7.97 1.46 4.66
C VAL A 58 8.35 0.30 3.77
N PHE A 59 9.43 0.48 3.01
CA PHE A 59 9.93 -0.50 2.07
C PHE A 59 11.39 -0.81 2.35
N GLN A 60 11.74 -2.08 2.27
CA GLN A 60 13.11 -2.53 2.17
C GLN A 60 13.45 -2.71 0.69
N ARG A 61 14.30 -1.83 0.17
CA ARG A 61 14.74 -1.87 -1.24
C ARG A 61 16.04 -2.65 -1.35
N CYS A 62 16.03 -3.80 -2.02
CA CYS A 62 17.16 -4.73 -2.09
C CYS A 62 17.60 -4.96 -3.54
N LEU A 63 18.90 -5.20 -3.74
CA LEU A 63 19.50 -5.59 -5.02
C LEU A 63 19.58 -7.11 -5.08
N VAL A 64 18.82 -7.72 -6.00
CA VAL A 64 18.75 -9.18 -6.13
C VAL A 64 19.29 -9.64 -7.49
N PRO A 65 19.98 -10.79 -7.53
CA PRO A 65 20.42 -11.37 -8.79
C PRO A 65 19.20 -11.80 -9.63
N GLU A 66 19.30 -11.59 -10.94
CA GLU A 66 18.27 -11.93 -11.90
C GLU A 66 18.92 -12.55 -13.15
N THR A 67 18.35 -13.67 -13.62
CA THR A 67 18.76 -14.28 -14.89
C THR A 67 17.67 -14.04 -15.91
N LYS A 68 18.00 -13.33 -16.99
CA LYS A 68 17.10 -13.05 -18.11
C LYS A 68 17.57 -13.80 -19.35
N THR A 69 16.63 -14.36 -20.10
CA THR A 69 16.94 -14.94 -21.41
C THR A 69 16.71 -13.88 -22.48
N ILE A 70 17.78 -13.46 -23.15
CA ILE A 70 17.74 -12.48 -24.25
C ILE A 70 18.30 -13.18 -25.49
N ASN A 71 17.51 -13.25 -26.57
CA ASN A 71 17.90 -13.91 -27.82
C ASN A 71 18.39 -15.36 -27.63
N GLY A 72 17.72 -16.12 -26.75
CA GLY A 72 18.07 -17.52 -26.44
C GLY A 72 19.30 -17.70 -25.53
N LYS A 73 19.98 -16.62 -25.12
CA LYS A 73 21.13 -16.68 -24.21
C LYS A 73 20.74 -16.23 -22.81
N LYS A 74 21.24 -16.94 -21.79
CA LYS A 74 21.08 -16.55 -20.38
C LYS A 74 22.04 -15.41 -20.06
N HIS A 75 21.49 -14.30 -19.59
CA HIS A 75 22.23 -13.14 -19.10
C HIS A 75 21.99 -13.00 -17.60
N HIS A 76 23.07 -12.96 -16.84
CA HIS A 76 23.04 -12.66 -15.41
C HIS A 76 23.13 -11.16 -15.20
N SER A 77 22.24 -10.63 -14.39
CA SER A 77 22.14 -9.21 -14.05
C SER A 77 21.67 -9.06 -12.61
N GLU A 78 21.57 -7.82 -12.13
CA GLU A 78 20.97 -7.51 -10.84
C GLU A 78 19.79 -6.58 -11.05
N ARG A 79 18.76 -6.69 -10.20
CA ARG A 79 17.62 -5.77 -10.20
C ARG A 79 17.29 -5.28 -8.80
N TRP A 80 16.79 -4.07 -8.71
CA TRP A 80 16.20 -3.56 -7.48
C TRP A 80 14.79 -4.09 -7.30
N ILE A 81 14.48 -4.56 -6.09
CA ILE A 81 13.13 -4.89 -5.65
C ILE A 81 12.76 -4.05 -4.44
N ASN A 82 11.48 -3.72 -4.30
CA ASN A 82 10.93 -3.07 -3.11
C ASN A 82 10.06 -4.09 -2.39
N ILE A 83 10.40 -4.39 -1.14
CA ILE A 83 9.63 -5.28 -0.28
C ILE A 83 8.93 -4.41 0.75
N GLU A 84 7.61 -4.40 0.77
CA GLU A 84 6.87 -3.66 1.80
C GLU A 84 7.04 -4.35 3.16
N VAL A 85 7.49 -3.58 4.15
CA VAL A 85 7.71 -4.01 5.53
C VAL A 85 6.90 -3.15 6.51
N THR A 86 5.91 -2.42 6.00
CA THR A 86 4.95 -1.65 6.81
C THR A 86 4.21 -2.57 7.78
N ASP A 87 4.11 -2.17 9.03
CA ASP A 87 3.28 -2.84 10.04
C ASP A 87 2.60 -1.85 11.01
N ALA A 88 1.79 -2.39 11.93
CA ALA A 88 1.08 -1.58 12.91
C ALA A 88 2.01 -0.70 13.78
N GLN A 89 3.25 -1.14 14.02
CA GLN A 89 4.23 -0.40 14.82
C GLN A 89 4.90 0.71 13.99
N THR A 90 5.12 0.51 12.69
CA THR A 90 5.76 1.52 11.81
C THR A 90 5.05 2.88 11.78
N ASN A 91 3.76 2.91 12.12
CA ASN A 91 2.93 4.12 12.13
C ASN A 91 2.50 4.57 13.54
N ASN A 92 3.00 3.98 14.62
CA ASN A 92 2.55 4.31 15.98
C ASN A 92 2.68 5.80 16.33
N SER A 93 3.78 6.45 15.95
CA SER A 93 3.96 7.89 16.19
C SER A 93 2.92 8.75 15.48
N ARG A 94 2.43 8.31 14.32
CA ARG A 94 1.34 8.99 13.59
C ARG A 94 0.00 8.73 14.24
N ARG A 95 -0.23 7.50 14.73
CA ARG A 95 -1.45 7.16 15.46
C ARG A 95 -1.64 8.04 16.69
N VAL A 96 -0.57 8.30 17.45
CA VAL A 96 -0.60 9.21 18.59
C VAL A 96 -0.90 10.65 18.15
N LYS A 97 -0.26 11.11 17.06
CA LYS A 97 -0.41 12.49 16.58
C LYS A 97 -1.79 12.79 15.97
N TYR A 98 -2.35 11.84 15.23
CA TYR A 98 -3.58 12.01 14.44
C TYR A 98 -4.75 11.20 15.00
N GLY A 99 -4.70 10.76 16.26
CA GLY A 99 -5.70 9.88 16.88
C GLY A 99 -7.16 10.32 16.64
N PRO A 100 -7.52 11.58 16.96
CA PRO A 100 -8.87 12.09 16.72
C PRO A 100 -9.27 12.07 15.24
N ASP A 101 -8.35 12.42 14.34
CA ASP A 101 -8.60 12.43 12.90
C ASP A 101 -8.76 10.99 12.35
N ILE A 102 -8.03 10.02 12.91
CA ILE A 102 -8.15 8.59 12.61
C ILE A 102 -9.53 8.07 13.04
N GLU A 103 -10.00 8.42 14.23
CA GLU A 103 -11.34 8.05 14.69
C GLU A 103 -12.42 8.66 13.79
N LYS A 104 -12.30 9.95 13.44
CA LYS A 104 -13.20 10.60 12.47
C LYS A 104 -13.20 9.88 11.13
N PHE A 105 -12.03 9.52 10.60
CA PHE A 105 -11.90 8.82 9.34
C PHE A 105 -12.59 7.45 9.36
N LEU A 106 -12.33 6.63 10.37
CA LEU A 106 -12.94 5.30 10.50
C LEU A 106 -14.45 5.37 10.71
N GLN A 107 -14.92 6.40 11.41
CA GLN A 107 -16.35 6.68 11.57
C GLN A 107 -16.98 7.02 10.21
N VAL A 108 -16.38 7.91 9.43
CA VAL A 108 -16.85 8.28 8.08
C VAL A 108 -16.87 7.07 7.16
N GLU A 109 -15.85 6.22 7.15
CA GLU A 109 -15.88 5.01 6.33
C GLU A 109 -17.07 4.10 6.67
N LYS A 110 -17.32 3.85 7.96
CA LYS A 110 -18.46 3.03 8.40
C LYS A 110 -19.80 3.64 7.96
N GLU A 111 -19.95 4.95 8.13
CA GLU A 111 -21.16 5.68 7.72
C GLU A 111 -21.36 5.60 6.20
N THR A 112 -20.29 5.77 5.42
CA THR A 112 -20.32 5.67 3.95
C THR A 112 -20.66 4.25 3.50
N TYR A 113 -20.07 3.21 4.08
CA TYR A 113 -20.43 1.81 3.77
C TYR A 113 -21.89 1.53 4.07
N LYS A 114 -22.38 1.94 5.25
CA LYS A 114 -23.79 1.76 5.62
C LYS A 114 -24.73 2.48 4.65
N TRP A 115 -24.40 3.70 4.26
CA TRP A 115 -25.20 4.45 3.30
C TRP A 115 -25.24 3.75 1.93
N LEU A 116 -24.11 3.22 1.45
CA LEU A 116 -24.02 2.45 0.21
C LEU A 116 -24.82 1.15 0.24
N GLU A 117 -24.86 0.45 1.38
CA GLU A 117 -25.69 -0.74 1.57
C GLU A 117 -27.19 -0.42 1.48
N GLU A 118 -27.61 0.72 2.06
CA GLU A 118 -29.01 1.15 2.09
C GLU A 118 -29.51 1.75 0.76
N HIS A 119 -28.65 2.48 0.04
CA HIS A 119 -29.04 3.27 -1.14
C HIS A 119 -28.43 2.78 -2.46
N GLY A 120 -27.57 1.76 -2.40
CA GLY A 120 -26.80 1.28 -3.56
C GLY A 120 -25.60 2.17 -3.90
N VAL A 121 -24.84 1.75 -4.90
CA VAL A 121 -23.67 2.47 -5.42
C VAL A 121 -24.16 3.62 -6.30
N PRO A 122 -23.92 4.90 -5.96
CA PRO A 122 -24.35 6.01 -6.82
C PRO A 122 -23.65 5.95 -8.17
N ASP A 123 -24.37 6.23 -9.25
CA ASP A 123 -23.84 6.18 -10.62
C ASP A 123 -22.61 7.09 -10.82
N SER A 124 -22.46 8.10 -9.96
CA SER A 124 -21.41 9.13 -9.95
C SER A 124 -20.14 8.78 -9.16
N ILE A 125 -19.98 7.55 -8.63
CA ILE A 125 -18.70 7.15 -8.05
C ILE A 125 -17.60 7.25 -9.13
N PRO A 126 -16.43 7.86 -8.83
CA PRO A 126 -15.28 7.83 -9.72
C PRO A 126 -14.99 6.39 -10.16
N GLU A 127 -14.85 6.17 -11.46
CA GLU A 127 -14.73 4.84 -12.11
C GLU A 127 -13.75 3.88 -11.42
N ARG A 128 -12.74 4.44 -10.75
CA ARG A 128 -11.73 3.74 -9.95
C ARG A 128 -12.24 2.99 -8.70
N ALA A 129 -13.45 3.25 -8.24
CA ALA A 129 -14.07 2.56 -7.10
C ALA A 129 -15.19 1.58 -7.52
N LYS A 130 -15.28 1.28 -8.83
CA LYS A 130 -16.18 0.27 -9.40
C LYS A 130 -15.47 -1.06 -9.72
N GLU A 131 -14.18 -1.17 -9.41
CA GLU A 131 -13.33 -2.38 -9.52
C GLU A 131 -12.94 -2.89 -8.13
#